data_AF-A0A6V7HVN0-F1
#
_entry.id   AF-A0A6V7HVN0-F1
#
_cell.length_a   1.000
_cell.length_b   1.000
_cell.length_c   1.000
_cell.angle_alpha   90.00
_cell.angle_beta   90.00
_cell.angle_gamma   90.00
#
_symmetry.space_group_name_H-M   'P 1'
#
loop_
_entity.id
_entity.type
_entity.pdbx_description
1 polymer ?
#
loop_
_entity_poly.entity_id
_entity_poly.type
_entity_poly.pdbx_seq_one_letter_code
_entity_poly.pdbx_strand_id
1 'polypeptide(L)'
;VYAWSTVDFEFESEAARERAIFEGNYIPENNLPLGLEFWHDRVFVTLPRWKGGVPATLTTIPRYAETKSPKLRPYPSWGWHHE
;
A
#
# COMPACT_ATOMS: atom_id res chain seq x y z
N VAL A 1 -16.63 -5.83 -1.80
CA VAL A 1 -16.17 -4.84 -2.81
C VAL A 1 -15.25 -3.86 -2.09
N TYR A 2 -14.02 -3.71 -2.57
CA TYR A 2 -13.05 -2.77 -2.02
C TYR A 2 -13.10 -1.43 -2.77
N ALA A 3 -12.79 -0.35 -2.07
CA ALA A 3 -12.76 0.99 -2.63
C ALA A 3 -11.86 1.89 -1.77
N TRP A 4 -11.01 2.69 -2.43
CA TRP A 4 -10.15 3.68 -1.77
C TRP A 4 -10.35 5.03 -2.46
N SER A 5 -10.63 6.08 -1.70
CA SER A 5 -10.45 7.46 -2.17
C SER A 5 -8.96 7.81 -2.22
N THR A 6 -8.21 7.27 -1.27
CA THR A 6 -6.76 7.36 -1.14
C THR A 6 -6.28 6.06 -0.49
N VAL A 7 -5.28 5.42 -1.09
CA VAL A 7 -4.66 4.23 -0.50
C VAL A 7 -3.72 4.65 0.62
N ASP A 8 -3.61 3.80 1.64
CA ASP A 8 -2.70 3.99 2.77
C ASP A 8 -2.05 2.66 3.12
N PHE A 9 -0.94 2.70 3.85
CA PHE A 9 -0.11 1.51 4.12
C PHE A 9 -0.04 1.18 5.61
N GLU A 10 0.21 -0.09 5.92
CA GLU A 10 0.49 -0.56 7.29
C GLU A 10 1.92 -0.17 7.72
N PHE A 11 2.13 1.13 7.94
CA PHE A 11 3.37 1.63 8.57
C PHE A 11 3.50 1.14 10.01
N GLU A 12 4.73 1.08 10.52
CA GLU A 12 5.03 0.63 11.89
C GLU A 12 4.36 1.50 12.97
N SER A 13 4.16 2.78 12.68
CA SER A 13 3.47 3.74 13.54
C SER A 13 2.97 4.92 12.72
N GLU A 14 2.05 5.71 13.28
CA GLU A 14 1.61 6.97 12.66
C GLU A 14 2.78 7.96 12.51
N ALA A 15 3.74 7.99 13.45
CA ALA A 15 4.94 8.80 13.33
C ALA A 15 5.83 8.37 12.15
N ALA A 16 5.90 7.07 11.85
CA ALA A 16 6.62 6.56 10.67
C ALA A 16 5.90 6.95 9.37
N ARG A 17 4.56 6.91 9.37
CA ARG A 17 3.73 7.37 8.25
C ARG A 17 3.92 8.86 7.99
N GLU A 18 3.85 9.70 9.02
CA GLU A 18 4.07 11.15 8.91
C GLU A 18 5.47 11.48 8.42
N ARG A 19 6.49 10.76 8.91
CA ARG A 19 7.86 10.91 8.42
C ARG A 19 7.99 10.54 6.96
N ALA A 20 7.39 9.44 6.52
CA ALA A 20 7.40 9.04 5.11
C ALA A 20 6.73 10.09 4.21
N ILE A 21 5.67 10.74 4.70
CA ILE A 21 5.04 11.87 3.99
C ILE A 21 5.98 13.08 3.94
N PHE A 22 6.57 13.45 5.07
CA PHE A 22 7.49 14.58 5.18
C PHE A 22 8.72 14.41 4.28
N GLU A 23 9.28 13.21 4.20
CA GLU A 23 10.43 12.86 3.37
C GLU A 23 10.08 12.67 1.89
N GLY A 24 8.78 12.66 1.54
CA GLY A 24 8.32 12.40 0.17
C GLY A 24 8.40 10.92 -0.25
N ASN A 25 8.73 10.02 0.69
CA ASN A 25 8.70 8.56 0.50
C ASN A 25 7.27 8.02 0.35
N TYR A 26 6.29 8.78 0.82
CA TYR A 26 4.87 8.51 0.64
C TYR A 26 4.11 9.77 0.23
N ILE A 27 3.61 9.82 -1.01
CA ILE A 27 2.75 10.89 -1.52
C ILE A 27 1.39 10.26 -1.83
N PRO A 28 0.36 10.44 -0.98
CA PRO A 28 -0.89 9.68 -1.09
C PRO A 28 -1.55 9.71 -2.47
N GLU A 29 -1.47 10.85 -3.16
CA GLU A 29 -2.07 11.08 -4.48
C GLU A 29 -1.37 10.33 -5.62
N ASN A 30 -0.12 9.89 -5.40
CA ASN A 30 0.67 9.19 -6.42
C ASN A 30 0.48 7.66 -6.39
N ASN A 31 -0.27 7.14 -5.43
CA ASN A 31 -0.43 5.71 -5.23
C ASN A 31 -1.70 5.22 -5.93
N LEU A 32 -1.58 4.75 -7.17
CA LEU A 32 -2.71 4.25 -7.97
C LEU A 32 -2.70 2.71 -8.03
N PRO A 33 -3.69 2.01 -7.45
CA PRO A 33 -3.86 0.58 -7.63
C PRO A 33 -4.25 0.25 -9.08
N LEU A 34 -3.53 -0.68 -9.72
CA LEU A 34 -3.81 -1.09 -11.11
C LEU A 34 -4.08 -2.58 -11.30
N GLY A 35 -3.39 -3.43 -10.54
CA GLY A 35 -3.52 -4.88 -10.63
C GLY A 35 -4.10 -5.43 -9.35
N LEU A 36 -5.02 -6.40 -9.50
CA LEU A 36 -5.64 -7.15 -8.41
C LEU A 36 -5.61 -8.63 -8.74
N GLU A 37 -5.06 -9.43 -7.83
CA GLU A 37 -5.05 -10.89 -7.96
C GLU A 37 -5.47 -11.55 -6.65
N PHE A 38 -6.27 -12.60 -6.72
CA PHE A 38 -6.76 -13.30 -5.52
C PHE A 38 -5.99 -14.59 -5.32
N TRP A 39 -5.41 -14.77 -4.12
CA TRP A 39 -4.75 -16.02 -3.78
C TRP A 39 -4.98 -16.35 -2.31
N HIS A 40 -5.58 -17.51 -2.06
CA HIS A 40 -6.00 -17.95 -0.72
C HIS A 40 -6.82 -16.86 0.01
N ASP A 41 -6.34 -16.44 1.17
CA ASP A 41 -6.92 -15.48 2.10
C ASP A 41 -6.45 -14.04 1.83
N ARG A 42 -5.75 -13.81 0.70
CA ARG A 42 -5.15 -12.52 0.35
C ARG A 42 -5.61 -12.02 -1.02
N VAL A 43 -5.62 -10.70 -1.13
CA VAL A 43 -5.70 -10.00 -2.42
C VAL A 43 -4.39 -9.26 -2.61
N PHE A 44 -3.71 -9.54 -3.71
CA PHE A 44 -2.53 -8.81 -4.13
C PHE A 44 -2.93 -7.55 -4.84
N VAL A 45 -2.28 -6.44 -4.50
CA VAL A 45 -2.53 -5.13 -5.10
C VAL A 45 -1.20 -4.56 -5.58
N THR A 46 -1.12 -4.21 -6.87
CA THR A 46 0.08 -3.61 -7.46
C THR A 46 -0.06 -2.10 -7.62
N LEU A 47 0.99 -1.37 -7.25
CA LEU A 47 1.12 0.07 -7.39
C LEU A 47 2.41 0.38 -8.17
N PRO A 48 2.33 0.82 -9.43
CA PRO A 48 3.55 1.13 -10.18
C PRO A 48 4.23 2.40 -9.65
N ARG A 49 5.57 2.40 -9.60
CA ARG A 49 6.40 3.59 -9.34
C ARG A 49 6.49 4.51 -10.56
N TRP A 50 5.35 5.00 -11.05
CA TRP A 50 5.33 5.99 -12.14
C TRP A 50 5.67 7.40 -11.67
N LYS A 51 5.43 7.68 -10.38
CA LYS A 51 5.79 8.91 -9.70
C LYS A 51 6.50 8.56 -8.40
N GLY A 52 7.24 9.52 -7.84
CA GLY A 52 7.82 9.40 -6.50
C GLY A 52 6.74 9.26 -5.42
N GLY A 53 7.15 8.81 -4.23
CA GLY A 53 6.24 8.67 -3.10
C GLY A 53 5.33 7.43 -3.14
N VAL A 54 5.77 6.36 -3.81
CA VAL A 54 5.12 5.04 -3.79
C VAL A 54 5.94 4.11 -2.88
N PRO A 55 5.49 3.88 -1.62
CA PRO A 55 6.28 3.16 -0.62
C PRO A 55 6.55 1.70 -0.98
N ALA A 56 5.59 1.03 -1.60
CA ALA A 56 5.68 -0.37 -2.00
C ALA A 56 4.91 -0.63 -3.30
N THR A 57 5.50 -1.43 -4.19
CA THR A 57 4.92 -1.70 -5.53
C THR A 57 4.06 -2.94 -5.58
N LEU A 58 4.28 -3.87 -4.64
CA LEU A 58 3.49 -5.08 -4.46
C LEU A 58 3.06 -5.16 -3.01
N THR A 59 1.75 -5.23 -2.81
CA THR A 59 1.14 -5.25 -1.49
C THR A 59 0.06 -6.32 -1.42
N THR A 60 -0.41 -6.58 -0.21
CA THR A 60 -1.55 -7.47 0.06
C THR A 60 -2.54 -6.81 1.00
N ILE A 61 -3.79 -7.25 0.90
CA ILE A 61 -4.85 -7.00 1.89
C ILE A 61 -5.56 -8.32 2.23
N PRO A 62 -6.22 -8.42 3.39
CA PRO A 62 -7.07 -9.56 3.69
C PRO A 62 -8.24 -9.67 2.71
N ARG A 63 -8.51 -10.89 2.24
CA ARG A 63 -9.69 -11.20 1.40
C ARG A 63 -11.01 -10.90 2.11
N TYR A 64 -11.02 -10.97 3.43
CA TYR A 64 -12.18 -10.70 4.28
C TYR A 64 -11.86 -9.55 5.23
N ALA A 65 -11.60 -8.37 4.68
CA ALA A 65 -11.32 -7.17 5.47
C ALA A 65 -12.60 -6.60 6.09
N GLU A 66 -12.48 -6.03 7.30
CA GLU A 66 -13.59 -5.39 8.01
C GLU A 66 -14.02 -4.07 7.37
N THR A 67 -13.10 -3.40 6.67
CA THR A 67 -13.34 -2.13 5.99
C THR A 67 -13.28 -2.28 4.48
N LYS A 68 -13.90 -1.34 3.75
CA LYS A 68 -13.82 -1.29 2.28
C LYS A 68 -12.47 -0.78 1.78
N SER A 69 -11.71 -0.08 2.63
CA SER A 69 -10.43 0.55 2.35
C SER A 69 -9.35 0.07 3.32
N PRO A 70 -9.04 -1.24 3.36
CA PRO A 70 -7.98 -1.74 4.25
C PRO A 70 -6.63 -1.11 3.88
N LYS A 71 -5.79 -0.89 4.90
CA LYS A 71 -4.41 -0.46 4.68
C LYS A 71 -3.64 -1.56 3.95
N LEU A 72 -2.80 -1.16 3.02
CA LEU A 72 -1.99 -2.06 2.20
C LEU A 72 -0.78 -2.55 3.00
N ARG A 73 -0.55 -3.86 3.00
CA ARG A 73 0.66 -4.46 3.58
C ARG A 73 1.68 -4.76 2.50
N PRO A 74 2.88 -4.18 2.53
CA PRO A 74 3.94 -4.52 1.57
C PRO A 74 4.27 -6.00 1.58
N TYR A 75 4.45 -6.56 0.39
CA TYR A 75 4.73 -7.98 0.21
C TYR A 75 6.12 -8.21 -0.39
N PRO A 76 6.88 -9.22 0.10
CA PRO A 76 6.59 -10.02 1.29
C PRO A 76 6.84 -9.24 2.60
N SER A 77 7.58 -8.13 2.55
CA SER A 77 7.83 -7.22 3.66
C SER A 77 8.30 -5.85 3.16
N TRP A 78 8.31 -4.83 4.01
CA TRP A 78 8.91 -3.51 3.73
C TRP A 78 10.33 -3.61 3.15
N GLY A 79 11.13 -4.56 3.67
CA GLY A 79 12.49 -4.88 3.24
C GLY A 79 12.72 -5.00 1.73
N TRP A 80 11.70 -5.44 0.98
CA TRP A 80 11.77 -5.66 -0.47
C TRP A 80 11.52 -4.42 -1.31
N HIS A 81 11.15 -3.31 -0.67
CA HIS A 81 10.76 -2.07 -1.33
C HIS A 81 11.72 -0.91 -1.04
N HIS A 82 12.77 -1.15 -0.24
CA HIS A 82 13.87 -0.19 -0.12
C HIS A 82 14.64 -0.11 -1.44
N GLU A 83 14.95 1.10 -1.88
CA GLU A 83 15.96 1.37 -2.91
C GLU A 83 17.30 1.68 -2.25
#